data_AF-A0A162JDI1-F1
#
_entry.id   AF-A0A162JDI1-F1
#
_cell.length_a   1.000
_cell.length_b   1.000
_cell.length_c   1.000
_cell.angle_alpha   90.00
_cell.angle_beta   90.00
_cell.angle_gamma   90.00
#
_symmetry.space_group_name_H-M   'P 1'
#
loop_
_entity.id
_entity.type
_entity.pdbx_description
1 polymer ?
#
loop_
_entity_poly.entity_id
_entity_poly.type
_entity_poly.pdbx_seq_one_letter_code
_entity_poly.pdbx_strand_id
1 'polypeptide(L)'
;MRMARWRAFTAGIDAADLLQEAILRALTSRSFPCGLKTEHFLMGVMRSIASAIIAKRERDEALCRDQFNLPVLPLAPDEACEFAERADAWRQALGDLTAGSQEIEKVIDGIDQGLCGRALAEFADTDQARLASVRKSIKRRATRACAKLNRLEEAA
;
A
#
# COMPACT_ATOMS: atom_id res chain seq x y z
N MET A 1 0.55 -15.81 4.52
CA MET A 1 -0.15 -14.63 5.11
C MET A 1 -0.43 -13.58 4.03
N ARG A 2 -1.68 -13.09 3.88
CA ARG A 2 -2.03 -12.07 2.87
C ARG A 2 -1.34 -10.71 3.11
N MET A 3 -1.08 -10.36 4.37
CA MET A 3 -0.43 -9.10 4.78
C MET A 3 1.06 -9.05 4.39
N ALA A 4 1.76 -10.19 4.46
CA ALA A 4 3.17 -10.29 4.07
C ALA A 4 3.37 -9.92 2.60
N ARG A 5 2.52 -10.44 1.70
CA ARG A 5 2.58 -10.15 0.26
C ARG A 5 2.41 -8.65 -0.04
N TRP A 6 1.46 -8.00 0.63
CA TRP A 6 1.22 -6.57 0.43
C TRP A 6 2.40 -5.71 0.91
N ARG A 7 2.90 -5.95 2.14
CA ARG A 7 4.00 -5.14 2.69
C ARG A 7 5.33 -5.39 1.98
N ALA A 8 5.57 -6.63 1.57
CA ALA A 8 6.73 -7.00 0.78
C ALA A 8 6.72 -6.30 -0.59
N PHE A 9 5.58 -6.31 -1.28
CA PHE A 9 5.39 -5.56 -2.52
C PHE A 9 5.71 -4.06 -2.36
N THR A 10 5.13 -3.40 -1.34
CA THR A 10 5.38 -1.96 -1.12
C THR A 10 6.83 -1.64 -0.73
N ALA A 11 7.51 -2.56 -0.04
CA ALA A 11 8.90 -2.37 0.38
C ALA A 11 9.92 -2.86 -0.68
N GLY A 12 9.46 -3.42 -1.80
CA GLY A 12 10.34 -3.95 -2.85
C GLY A 12 11.17 -5.15 -2.41
N ILE A 13 10.64 -6.01 -1.53
CA ILE A 13 11.31 -7.22 -1.04
C ILE A 13 10.44 -8.46 -1.27
N ASP A 14 11.03 -9.64 -1.17
CA ASP A 14 10.26 -10.89 -1.24
C ASP A 14 9.41 -11.11 0.03
N ALA A 15 8.25 -11.75 -0.15
CA ALA A 15 7.30 -11.96 0.93
C ALA A 15 7.73 -13.05 1.92
N ALA A 16 8.50 -14.05 1.47
CA ALA A 16 9.08 -15.07 2.35
C ALA A 16 10.21 -14.46 3.18
N ASP A 17 11.07 -13.63 2.57
CA ASP A 17 12.14 -12.92 3.28
C ASP A 17 11.59 -12.01 4.37
N LEU A 18 10.55 -11.23 4.07
CA LEU A 18 9.89 -10.37 5.06
C LEU A 18 9.32 -11.18 6.24
N LEU A 19 8.72 -12.34 5.95
CA LEU A 19 8.16 -13.20 6.99
C LEU A 19 9.26 -13.84 7.85
N GLN A 20 10.32 -14.35 7.22
CA GLN A 20 11.46 -14.95 7.91
C GLN A 20 12.13 -13.95 8.84
N GLU A 21 12.39 -12.73 8.35
CA GLU A 21 12.97 -11.66 9.14
C GLU A 21 12.06 -11.23 10.30
N ALA A 22 10.75 -11.21 10.09
CA ALA A 22 9.79 -10.92 11.16
C ALA A 22 9.77 -12.00 12.24
N ILE A 23 9.88 -13.28 11.86
CA ILE A 23 10.02 -14.40 12.81
C ILE A 23 11.32 -14.25 13.60
N LEU A 24 12.44 -13.96 12.92
CA LEU A 24 13.74 -13.79 13.56
C LEU A 24 13.73 -12.64 14.57
N ARG A 25 13.18 -11.48 14.21
CA ARG A 25 13.01 -10.33 15.11
C ARG A 25 12.05 -10.63 16.26
N ALA A 26 11.01 -11.42 16.03
CA ALA A 26 10.09 -11.82 17.08
C ALA A 26 10.75 -12.73 18.11
N LEU A 27 11.56 -13.70 17.66
CA LEU A 27 12.29 -14.64 18.54
C LEU A 27 13.42 -13.96 19.33
N THR A 28 13.99 -12.88 18.79
CA THR A 28 15.06 -12.12 19.44
C THR A 28 14.55 -10.95 20.29
N SER A 29 13.27 -10.59 20.17
CA SER A 29 12.65 -9.57 21.01
C SER A 29 12.48 -10.07 22.45
N ARG A 30 12.86 -9.24 23.41
CA ARG A 30 12.60 -9.50 24.84
C ARG A 30 11.16 -9.22 25.28
N SER A 31 10.34 -8.64 24.40
CA SER A 31 8.97 -8.22 24.71
C SER A 31 7.97 -8.83 23.72
N PHE A 32 7.41 -9.98 24.11
CA PHE A 32 6.19 -10.50 23.49
C PHE A 32 5.00 -10.14 24.40
N PRO A 33 4.06 -9.30 23.97
CA PRO A 33 2.93 -8.91 24.80
C PRO A 33 2.07 -10.13 25.16
N CYS A 34 1.91 -10.38 26.46
CA CYS A 34 1.09 -11.48 26.94
C CYS A 34 -0.38 -11.26 26.50
N GLY A 35 -0.99 -12.27 25.88
CA GLY A 35 -2.37 -12.20 25.38
C GLY A 35 -2.54 -11.69 23.94
N LEU A 36 -1.46 -11.27 23.27
CA LEU A 36 -1.52 -10.95 21.84
C LEU A 36 -1.34 -12.21 20.99
N LYS A 37 -2.20 -12.42 19.98
CA LYS A 37 -2.01 -13.52 19.02
C LYS A 37 -0.70 -13.32 18.27
N THR A 38 0.09 -14.38 18.16
CA THR A 38 1.39 -14.40 17.46
C THR A 38 1.31 -13.80 16.05
N GLU A 39 0.22 -14.07 15.34
CA GLU A 39 -0.03 -13.53 14.00
C GLU A 39 -0.10 -12.00 13.99
N HIS A 40 -0.76 -11.39 14.99
CA HIS A 40 -0.86 -9.93 15.09
C HIS A 40 0.47 -9.29 15.47
N PHE A 41 1.24 -9.95 16.34
CA PHE A 41 2.59 -9.51 16.66
C PHE A 41 3.48 -9.52 15.42
N LEU A 42 3.52 -10.63 14.68
CA LEU A 42 4.29 -10.74 13.43
C LEU A 42 3.83 -9.74 12.38
N MET A 43 2.53 -9.44 12.28
CA MET A 43 2.03 -8.37 11.41
C MET A 43 2.58 -7.00 11.78
N GLY A 44 2.69 -6.68 13.07
CA GLY A 44 3.30 -5.44 13.54
C GLY A 44 4.80 -5.37 13.21
N VAL A 45 5.52 -6.46 13.43
CA VAL A 45 6.96 -6.56 13.09
C VAL A 45 7.16 -6.39 11.58
N MET A 46 6.44 -7.15 10.74
CA MET A 46 6.53 -7.02 9.27
C MET A 46 6.24 -5.59 8.79
N ARG A 47 5.26 -4.90 9.40
CA ARG A 47 4.98 -3.49 9.10
C ARG A 47 6.17 -2.60 9.43
N SER A 48 6.75 -2.75 10.62
CA SER A 48 7.91 -1.96 11.04
C SER A 48 9.11 -2.15 10.11
N ILE A 49 9.37 -3.39 9.68
CA ILE A 49 10.45 -3.71 8.73
C ILE A 49 10.21 -3.03 7.39
N ALA A 50 9.03 -3.22 6.81
CA ALA A 50 8.67 -2.63 5.53
C ALA A 50 8.78 -1.10 5.56
N SER A 51 8.26 -0.45 6.61
CA SER A 51 8.38 1.00 6.79
C SER A 51 9.84 1.46 6.91
N ALA A 52 10.70 0.72 7.61
CA ALA A 52 12.11 1.06 7.73
C ALA A 52 12.84 0.96 6.37
N ILE A 53 12.50 -0.04 5.56
CA ILE A 53 13.06 -0.21 4.21
C ILE A 53 12.61 0.94 3.30
N ILE A 54 11.31 1.27 3.28
CA ILE A 54 10.77 2.38 2.49
C ILE A 54 11.43 3.70 2.92
N ALA A 55 11.46 4.00 4.21
CA ALA A 55 12.08 5.23 4.72
C ALA A 55 13.59 5.30 4.45
N LYS A 56 14.28 4.15 4.39
CA LYS A 56 15.69 4.10 3.96
C LYS A 56 15.80 4.41 2.48
N ARG A 57 14.97 3.79 1.65
CA ARG A 57 14.93 4.03 0.21
C ARG A 57 14.62 5.49 -0.12
N GLU A 58 13.65 6.11 0.56
CA GLU A 58 13.32 7.53 0.39
C GLU A 58 14.49 8.44 0.75
N ARG A 59 15.22 8.13 1.84
CA ARG A 59 16.45 8.85 2.22
C ARG A 59 17.56 8.67 1.18
N ASP A 60 17.75 7.46 0.70
CA ASP A 60 18.76 7.14 -0.30
C ASP A 60 18.40 7.77 -1.67
N GLU A 61 17.13 7.80 -2.05
CA GLU A 61 16.63 8.51 -3.24
C GLU A 61 16.75 10.03 -3.10
N ALA A 62 16.52 10.59 -1.91
CA ALA A 62 16.76 12.01 -1.63
C ALA A 62 18.24 12.36 -1.77
N LEU A 63 19.15 11.50 -1.29
CA LEU A 63 20.60 11.65 -1.45
C LEU A 63 21.05 11.47 -2.91
N CYS A 64 20.41 10.58 -3.66
CA CYS A 64 20.70 10.37 -5.09
C CYS A 64 20.15 11.49 -5.98
N ARG A 65 19.03 12.15 -5.63
CA ARG A 65 18.52 13.32 -6.39
C ARG A 65 19.51 14.48 -6.45
N ASP A 66 20.34 14.65 -5.43
CA ASP A 66 21.41 15.66 -5.43
C ASP A 66 22.61 15.27 -6.32
N GLN A 67 22.81 13.98 -6.63
CA GLN A 67 23.91 13.49 -7.48
C GLN A 67 23.49 13.17 -8.92
N PHE A 68 22.22 12.92 -9.19
CA PHE A 68 21.71 12.48 -10.49
C PHE A 68 20.72 13.49 -11.11
N ASN A 69 21.15 14.73 -11.33
CA ASN A 69 20.66 15.53 -12.46
C ASN A 69 21.15 14.92 -13.79
N LEU A 70 20.96 13.61 -13.97
CA LEU A 70 21.19 12.93 -15.24
C LEU A 70 19.86 12.99 -15.99
N PRO A 71 19.86 13.45 -17.26
CA PRO A 71 18.65 13.44 -18.07
C PRO A 71 18.17 11.99 -18.15
N VAL A 72 16.96 11.75 -17.63
CA VAL A 72 16.20 10.54 -17.93
C VAL A 72 16.22 10.42 -19.45
N LEU A 73 16.81 9.33 -19.96
CA LEU A 73 16.78 9.04 -21.39
C LEU A 73 15.32 9.15 -21.83
N PRO A 74 15.00 10.01 -22.81
CA PRO A 74 13.63 10.13 -23.26
C PRO A 74 13.17 8.73 -23.69
N LEU A 75 12.07 8.26 -23.09
CA LEU A 75 11.37 7.07 -23.57
C LEU A 75 11.17 7.21 -25.08
N ALA A 76 11.22 6.09 -25.79
CA ALA A 76 10.81 6.11 -27.19
C ALA A 76 9.38 6.72 -27.26
N PRO A 77 9.05 7.51 -28.30
CA PRO A 77 7.77 8.21 -28.38
C PRO A 77 6.56 7.29 -28.13
N ASP A 78 6.65 6.06 -28.61
CA ASP A 78 5.61 5.04 -28.46
C ASP A 78 5.49 4.55 -27.00
N GLU A 79 6.62 4.30 -26.33
CA GLU A 79 6.66 3.91 -24.91
C GLU A 79 6.16 5.03 -23.99
N ALA A 80 6.46 6.29 -24.33
CA ALA A 80 5.99 7.46 -23.60
C ALA A 80 4.45 7.61 -23.72
N CYS A 81 3.91 7.33 -24.90
CA CYS A 81 2.47 7.38 -25.17
C CYS A 81 1.74 6.29 -24.37
N GLU A 82 2.19 5.04 -24.45
CA GLU A 82 1.60 3.93 -23.68
C GLU A 82 1.70 4.14 -22.17
N PHE A 83 2.82 4.69 -21.69
CA PHE A 83 2.99 4.99 -20.27
C PHE A 83 2.01 6.08 -19.81
N ALA A 84 1.81 7.13 -20.61
CA ALA A 84 0.86 8.20 -20.32
C ALA A 84 -0.58 7.66 -20.29
N GLU A 85 -0.96 6.86 -21.28
CA GLU A 85 -2.30 6.24 -21.36
C GLU A 85 -2.56 5.31 -20.18
N ARG A 86 -1.59 4.48 -19.79
CA ARG A 86 -1.70 3.66 -18.57
C ARG A 86 -1.83 4.53 -17.33
N ALA A 87 -1.01 5.56 -17.18
CA ALA A 87 -1.07 6.45 -16.03
C ALA A 87 -2.44 7.14 -15.91
N ASP A 88 -3.02 7.57 -17.03
CA ASP A 88 -4.36 8.16 -17.05
C ASP A 88 -5.46 7.15 -16.72
N ALA A 89 -5.37 5.92 -17.23
CA ALA A 89 -6.29 4.85 -16.86
C ALA A 89 -6.26 4.56 -15.34
N TRP A 90 -5.07 4.55 -14.74
CA TRP A 90 -4.89 4.37 -13.29
C TRP A 90 -5.44 5.55 -12.49
N ARG A 91 -5.17 6.80 -12.92
CA ARG A 91 -5.74 8.01 -12.27
C ARG A 91 -7.26 7.99 -12.30
N GLN A 92 -7.83 7.64 -13.45
CA GLN A 92 -9.29 7.59 -13.62
C GLN A 92 -9.89 6.46 -12.76
N ALA A 93 -9.25 5.30 -12.69
CA ALA A 93 -9.67 4.20 -11.82
C ALA A 93 -9.63 4.55 -10.33
N LEU A 94 -8.62 5.32 -9.88
CA LEU A 94 -8.55 5.85 -8.52
C LEU A 94 -9.63 6.92 -8.27
N GLY A 95 -9.88 7.80 -9.25
CA GLY A 95 -10.98 8.76 -9.19
C GLY A 95 -12.36 8.09 -9.07
N ASP A 96 -12.59 7.02 -9.83
CA ASP A 96 -13.82 6.23 -9.76
C ASP A 96 -13.97 5.49 -8.41
N LEU A 97 -12.84 5.09 -7.81
CA LEU A 97 -12.80 4.42 -6.51
C LEU A 97 -13.30 5.35 -5.41
N THR A 98 -12.79 6.59 -5.35
CA THR A 98 -13.20 7.57 -4.36
C THR A 98 -14.55 8.20 -4.73
N ALA A 99 -14.81 8.38 -6.02
CA ALA A 99 -15.95 9.11 -6.57
C ALA A 99 -16.13 10.50 -5.91
N GLY A 100 -15.01 11.15 -5.56
CA GLY A 100 -14.98 12.43 -4.84
C GLY A 100 -15.51 12.37 -3.40
N SER A 101 -15.66 11.17 -2.82
CA SER A 101 -16.10 11.01 -1.44
C SER A 101 -14.92 11.18 -0.50
N GLN A 102 -14.90 12.31 0.21
CA GLN A 102 -13.89 12.62 1.23
C GLN A 102 -13.84 11.57 2.35
N GLU A 103 -14.97 10.93 2.68
CA GLU A 103 -15.03 9.84 3.66
C GLU A 103 -14.27 8.59 3.18
N ILE A 104 -14.38 8.25 1.88
CA ILE A 104 -13.65 7.12 1.30
C ILE A 104 -12.16 7.41 1.23
N GLU A 105 -11.78 8.63 0.84
CA GLU A 105 -10.38 9.07 0.79
C GLU A 105 -9.72 8.95 2.15
N LYS A 106 -10.33 9.50 3.21
CA LYS A 106 -9.82 9.36 4.58
C LYS A 106 -9.71 7.91 5.03
N VAL A 107 -10.64 7.03 4.65
CA VAL A 107 -10.55 5.61 4.99
C VAL A 107 -9.40 4.92 4.25
N ILE A 108 -9.16 5.28 2.98
CA ILE A 108 -8.03 4.75 2.20
C ILE A 108 -6.71 5.23 2.81
N ASP A 109 -6.59 6.52 3.10
CA ASP A 109 -5.40 7.11 3.72
C ASP A 109 -5.11 6.49 5.09
N GLY A 110 -6.14 6.30 5.92
CA GLY A 110 -5.97 5.64 7.22
C GLY A 110 -5.55 4.17 7.09
N ILE A 111 -6.01 3.46 6.05
CA ILE A 111 -5.56 2.10 5.76
C ILE A 111 -4.09 2.09 5.34
N ASP A 112 -3.65 3.06 4.53
CA ASP A 112 -2.26 3.19 4.09
C ASP A 112 -1.31 3.41 5.29
N GLN A 113 -1.72 4.29 6.20
CA GLN A 113 -1.08 4.53 7.51
C GLN A 113 -1.15 3.32 8.45
N GLY A 114 -1.85 2.24 8.08
CA GLY A 114 -1.94 1.00 8.82
C GLY A 114 -2.91 1.04 10.01
N LEU A 115 -3.81 2.02 10.06
CA LEU A 115 -4.86 2.14 11.06
C LEU A 115 -5.94 1.07 10.83
N CYS A 116 -6.56 0.62 11.92
CA CYS A 116 -7.63 -0.38 11.87
C CYS A 116 -8.63 -0.22 13.02
N GLY A 117 -9.83 -0.77 12.84
CA GLY A 117 -10.85 -0.82 13.89
C GLY A 117 -11.27 0.58 14.33
N ARG A 118 -11.23 0.83 15.65
CA ARG A 118 -11.59 2.13 16.23
C ARG A 118 -10.67 3.27 15.77
N ALA A 119 -9.36 3.05 15.71
CA ALA A 119 -8.40 4.07 15.29
C ALA A 119 -8.64 4.54 13.85
N LEU A 120 -9.06 3.64 12.95
CA LEU A 120 -9.43 4.00 11.58
C LEU A 120 -10.76 4.77 11.52
N ALA A 121 -11.70 4.43 12.40
CA ALA A 121 -12.99 5.11 12.49
C ALA A 121 -12.80 6.55 12.98
N GLU A 122 -12.00 6.73 14.04
CA GLU A 122 -11.62 8.05 14.57
C GLU A 122 -10.88 8.89 13.53
N PHE A 123 -9.89 8.31 12.83
CA PHE A 123 -9.16 9.02 11.77
C PHE A 123 -10.06 9.47 10.61
N ALA A 124 -11.01 8.62 10.22
CA ALA A 124 -11.94 8.91 9.13
C ALA A 124 -13.15 9.76 9.56
N ASP A 125 -13.21 10.18 10.84
CA ASP A 125 -14.34 10.93 11.42
C ASP A 125 -15.69 10.22 11.20
N THR A 126 -15.71 8.91 11.45
CA THR A 126 -16.86 8.03 11.20
C THR A 126 -17.02 7.02 12.34
N ASP A 127 -18.20 6.43 12.46
CA ASP A 127 -18.43 5.37 13.44
C ASP A 127 -18.04 3.97 12.89
N GLN A 128 -17.93 2.98 13.76
CA GLN A 128 -17.51 1.63 13.34
C GLN A 128 -18.52 0.92 12.41
N ALA A 129 -19.81 1.18 12.55
CA ALA A 129 -20.84 0.57 11.69
C ALA A 129 -20.80 1.18 10.27
N ARG A 130 -20.59 2.49 10.20
CA ARG A 130 -20.41 3.25 8.98
C ARG A 130 -19.09 2.92 8.30
N LEU A 131 -18.00 2.77 9.05
CA LEU A 131 -16.71 2.29 8.52
C LEU A 131 -16.84 0.92 7.84
N ALA A 132 -17.62 -0.01 8.41
CA ALA A 132 -17.86 -1.32 7.78
C ALA A 132 -18.59 -1.19 6.43
N SER A 133 -19.55 -0.26 6.35
CA SER A 133 -20.30 0.04 5.13
C SER A 133 -19.42 0.71 4.07
N VAL A 134 -18.60 1.68 4.47
CA VAL A 134 -17.61 2.35 3.62
C VAL A 134 -16.62 1.33 3.07
N ARG A 135 -16.07 0.45 3.91
CA ARG A 135 -15.17 -0.64 3.48
C ARG A 135 -15.81 -1.59 2.46
N LYS A 136 -17.09 -1.94 2.62
CA LYS A 136 -17.83 -2.73 1.61
C LYS A 136 -17.94 -1.97 0.29
N SER A 137 -18.23 -0.67 0.34
CA SER A 137 -18.30 0.18 -0.84
C SER A 137 -16.96 0.25 -1.57
N ILE A 138 -15.88 0.53 -0.84
CA ILE A 138 -14.50 0.57 -1.36
C ILE A 138 -14.15 -0.76 -2.02
N LYS A 139 -14.36 -1.90 -1.35
CA LYS A 139 -14.08 -3.23 -1.91
C LYS A 139 -14.82 -3.46 -3.23
N ARG A 140 -16.11 -3.12 -3.29
CA ARG A 140 -16.93 -3.30 -4.49
C ARG A 140 -16.46 -2.40 -5.64
N ARG A 141 -16.03 -1.17 -5.35
CA ARG A 141 -15.49 -0.24 -6.34
C ARG A 141 -14.11 -0.68 -6.83
N ALA A 142 -13.21 -1.06 -5.91
CA ALA A 142 -11.88 -1.59 -6.24
C ALA A 142 -11.96 -2.83 -7.13
N THR A 143 -12.89 -3.75 -6.85
CA THR A 143 -13.07 -4.96 -7.70
C THR A 143 -13.43 -4.58 -9.14
N ARG A 144 -14.30 -3.56 -9.32
CA ARG A 144 -14.68 -3.06 -10.65
C ARG A 144 -13.54 -2.34 -11.35
N ALA A 145 -12.80 -1.51 -10.61
CA ALA A 145 -11.62 -0.81 -11.11
C ALA A 145 -10.52 -1.78 -11.58
N CYS A 146 -10.18 -2.77 -10.76
CA CYS A 146 -9.21 -3.81 -11.13
C CYS A 146 -9.68 -4.62 -12.34
N ALA A 147 -10.96 -4.99 -12.43
CA ALA A 147 -11.48 -5.70 -13.60
C ALA A 147 -11.40 -4.86 -14.89
N LYS A 148 -11.56 -3.53 -14.79
CA LYS A 148 -11.40 -2.60 -15.93
C LYS A 148 -9.93 -2.51 -16.35
N LEU A 149 -9.01 -2.40 -15.39
CA LEU A 149 -7.58 -2.31 -15.65
C LEU A 149 -7.01 -3.59 -16.25
N ASN A 150 -7.40 -4.77 -15.75
CA ASN A 150 -6.96 -6.05 -16.32
C ASN A 150 -7.38 -6.23 -17.79
N ARG A 151 -8.56 -5.71 -18.17
CA ARG A 151 -9.01 -5.74 -19.58
C ARG A 151 -8.19 -4.82 -20.49
N LEU A 152 -7.62 -3.75 -19.93
CA LEU A 152 -6.73 -2.85 -20.67
C LEU A 152 -5.35 -3.49 -20.83
N GLU A 153 -4.88 -4.26 -19.84
CA GLU A 153 -3.64 -5.03 -19.94
C GLU A 153 -3.76 -6.24 -20.88
N GLU A 154 -4.93 -6.85 -21.03
CA GLU A 154 -5.16 -7.95 -21.99
C GLU A 154 -5.35 -7.46 -23.45
N ALA A 155 -5.60 -6.17 -23.66
CA ALA A 155 -5.85 -5.57 -24.96
C ALA A 155 -4.63 -4.83 -25.55
N ALA A 156 -3.59 -4.61 -24.74
CA ALA A 156 -2.28 -4.07 -25.13
C ALA A 156 -1.31 -5.22 -25.45
#